data_AF-X1CHK9-F1
#
_entry.id   AF-X1CHK9-F1
#
_cell.length_a   1.000
_cell.length_b   1.000
_cell.length_c   1.000
_cell.angle_alpha   90.00
_cell.angle_beta   90.00
_cell.angle_gamma   90.00
#
_symmetry.space_group_name_H-M   'P 1'
#
loop_
_entity.id
_entity.type
_entity.pdbx_description
1 polymer ?
#
loop_
_entity_poly.entity_id
_entity_poly.type
_entity_poly.pdbx_seq_one_letter_code
_entity_poly.pdbx_strand_id
1 'polypeptide(L)'
;MTISDPIADMLTRIRNAIMARHDFVLIPMSRMKLSITRILKEEGFISDYEVLRGKPYRVIKLHVKYNDKKQLVLSGLERVSKPGLRITSFLYFSFSRDI
;
A
#
# COMPACT_ATOMS: atom_id res chain seq x y z
N MET A 1 -9.43 11.82 -15.39
CA MET A 1 -8.89 10.44 -15.35
C MET A 1 -9.82 9.58 -14.53
N THR A 2 -10.48 8.60 -15.16
CA THR A 2 -11.29 7.60 -14.47
C THR A 2 -10.36 6.62 -13.77
N ILE A 3 -10.34 6.64 -12.44
CA ILE A 3 -9.62 5.64 -11.64
C ILE A 3 -10.42 4.34 -11.73
N SER A 4 -10.01 3.46 -12.64
CA SER A 4 -10.63 2.13 -12.82
C SER A 4 -10.46 1.26 -11.55
N ASP A 5 -9.36 1.45 -10.82
CA ASP A 5 -9.07 0.67 -9.62
C ASP A 5 -8.37 1.51 -8.52
N PRO A 6 -9.12 1.90 -7.47
CA PRO A 6 -8.59 2.66 -6.34
C PRO A 6 -7.48 1.94 -5.56
N ILE A 7 -7.44 0.59 -5.57
CA ILE A 7 -6.43 -0.18 -4.84
C ILE A 7 -5.13 -0.24 -5.64
N ALA A 8 -5.19 -0.52 -6.95
CA ALA A 8 -3.99 -0.46 -7.80
C ALA A 8 -3.36 0.94 -7.81
N ASP A 9 -4.17 2.01 -7.81
CA ASP A 9 -3.66 3.37 -7.65
C ASP A 9 -2.91 3.55 -6.31
N MET A 10 -3.47 3.06 -5.20
CA MET A 10 -2.80 3.10 -3.89
C MET A 10 -1.45 2.36 -3.92
N LEU A 11 -1.42 1.12 -4.42
CA LEU A 11 -0.20 0.32 -4.47
C LEU A 11 0.87 0.96 -5.38
N THR A 12 0.45 1.54 -6.51
CA THR A 12 1.34 2.24 -7.43
C THR A 12 1.95 3.48 -6.77
N ARG A 13 1.16 4.26 -6.03
CA ARG A 13 1.66 5.42 -5.28
C ARG A 13 2.70 5.03 -4.23
N ILE A 14 2.43 3.95 -3.48
CA ILE A 14 3.37 3.43 -2.48
C ILE A 14 4.68 3.01 -3.16
N ARG A 15 4.60 2.22 -4.24
CA ARG A 15 5.77 1.79 -5.02
C ARG A 15 6.58 2.98 -5.53
N ASN A 16 5.92 3.99 -6.10
CA ASN A 16 6.57 5.17 -6.65
C ASN A 16 7.25 6.00 -5.53
N ALA A 17 6.60 6.15 -4.38
CA ALA A 17 7.17 6.84 -3.22
C ALA A 17 8.43 6.13 -2.68
N ILE A 18 8.42 4.80 -2.64
CA ILE A 18 9.57 3.99 -2.24
C ILE A 18 10.72 4.14 -3.24
N MET A 19 10.43 4.06 -4.54
CA MET A 19 11.44 4.25 -5.59
C MET A 19 12.05 5.66 -5.57
N ALA A 20 11.22 6.67 -5.28
CA ALA A 20 11.64 8.06 -5.13
C ALA A 20 12.29 8.38 -3.77
N ARG A 21 12.39 7.40 -2.86
CA ARG A 21 12.92 7.54 -1.50
C ARG A 21 12.20 8.61 -0.66
N HIS A 22 10.88 8.69 -0.78
CA HIS A 22 10.07 9.58 0.06
C HIS A 22 9.85 8.98 1.44
N ASP A 23 9.92 9.80 2.49
CA ASP A 23 9.66 9.36 3.87
C ASP A 23 8.20 8.97 4.10
N PHE A 24 7.29 9.56 3.33
CA PHE A 24 5.86 9.31 3.41
C PHE A 24 5.16 9.38 2.06
N VAL A 25 3.97 8.79 1.99
CA VAL A 25 3.06 8.90 0.84
C VAL A 25 1.67 9.28 1.29
N LEU A 26 1.01 10.15 0.51
CA LEU A 26 -0.35 10.60 0.75
C LEU A 26 -1.33 9.83 -0.15
N ILE A 27 -2.29 9.16 0.49
CA ILE A 27 -3.27 8.30 -0.18
C ILE A 27 -4.68 8.77 0.21
N PRO A 28 -5.58 9.04 -0.75
CA PRO A 28 -6.98 9.34 -0.44
C PRO A 28 -7.61 8.22 0.38
N MET A 29 -8.22 8.57 1.50
CA MET A 29 -8.76 7.60 2.45
C MET A 29 -10.03 6.94 1.92
N SER A 30 -10.08 5.62 1.99
CA SER A 30 -11.31 4.84 1.93
C SER A 30 -11.26 3.78 3.03
N ARG A 31 -12.41 3.21 3.43
CA ARG A 31 -12.44 2.14 4.44
C ARG A 31 -11.55 0.96 4.04
N MET A 32 -11.60 0.56 2.76
CA MET A 32 -10.78 -0.53 2.23
C MET A 32 -9.28 -0.21 2.31
N LYS A 33 -8.87 1.00 1.87
CA LYS A 33 -7.46 1.43 1.89
C LYS A 33 -6.93 1.50 3.32
N LEU A 34 -7.75 1.96 4.26
CA LEU A 34 -7.38 2.00 5.68
C LEU A 34 -7.14 0.60 6.25
N SER A 35 -8.01 -0.38 5.95
CA SER A 35 -7.82 -1.77 6.36
C SER A 35 -6.53 -2.36 5.78
N ILE A 36 -6.22 -2.08 4.51
CA ILE A 36 -4.96 -2.50 3.88
C ILE A 36 -3.76 -1.87 4.59
N THR A 37 -3.78 -0.55 4.84
CA THR A 37 -2.70 0.14 5.55
C THR A 37 -2.48 -0.42 6.96
N ARG A 38 -3.57 -0.78 7.65
CA ARG A 38 -3.48 -1.43 8.97
C ARG A 38 -2.76 -2.78 8.90
N ILE A 39 -3.13 -3.64 7.95
CA ILE A 39 -2.46 -4.93 7.73
C ILE A 39 -0.98 -4.71 7.41
N LEU A 40 -0.66 -3.73 6.55
CA LEU A 40 0.73 -3.40 6.23
C LEU A 40 1.55 -2.98 7.47
N LYS A 41 0.91 -2.32 8.45
CA LYS A 41 1.55 -1.96 9.73
C LYS A 41 1.73 -3.19 10.63
N GLU A 42 0.69 -4.01 10.76
CA GLU A 42 0.69 -5.22 11.60
C GLU A 42 1.77 -6.22 11.15
N GLU A 43 1.98 -6.35 9.84
CA GLU A 43 3.04 -7.18 9.24
C GLU A 43 4.43 -6.50 9.23
N GLY A 44 4.54 -5.25 9.68
CA GLY A 44 5.82 -4.53 9.80
C GLY A 44 6.39 -4.00 8.48
N PHE A 45 5.60 -3.94 7.41
CA PHE A 45 6.02 -3.41 6.11
C PHE A 45 6.13 -1.89 6.05
N ILE A 46 5.35 -1.19 6.88
CA ILE A 46 5.38 0.27 7.00
C ILE A 46 5.76 0.65 8.42
N SER A 47 6.32 1.85 8.60
CA SER A 47 6.72 2.32 9.93
C SER A 47 5.50 2.72 10.74
N ASP A 48 4.64 3.55 10.15
CA ASP A 48 3.41 4.01 10.77
C ASP A 48 2.45 4.58 9.73
N TYR A 49 1.23 4.92 10.14
CA TYR A 49 0.30 5.69 9.34
C TYR A 49 -0.55 6.65 10.19
N GLU A 50 -0.91 7.78 9.60
CA GLU A 50 -1.78 8.78 10.20
C GLU A 50 -3.00 9.04 9.29
N VAL A 51 -4.16 9.25 9.91
CA VAL A 51 -5.36 9.68 9.17
C VAL A 51 -5.54 11.17 9.35
N LEU A 52 -5.14 11.92 8.32
CA LEU A 52 -5.29 13.36 8.28
C LEU A 52 -6.71 13.74 7.84
N ARG A 53 -7.32 14.67 8.59
CA ARG A 53 -8.59 15.28 8.21
C ARG A 53 -8.32 16.42 7.22
N GLY A 54 -8.40 16.11 5.93
CA GLY A 54 -8.39 17.10 4.85
C GLY A 54 -9.80 17.47 4.40
N LYS A 55 -9.98 18.69 3.88
CA LYS A 55 -11.11 19.04 3.01
C LYS A 55 -10.64 18.91 1.56
N PRO A 56 -11.40 18.29 0.63
CA PRO A 56 -12.73 17.69 0.79
C PRO A 56 -12.76 16.25 1.30
N TYR A 57 -11.62 15.54 1.38
CA TYR A 57 -11.58 14.14 1.82
C TYR A 57 -10.46 13.87 2.82
N ARG A 58 -10.66 12.84 3.66
CA ARG A 58 -9.62 12.31 4.55
C ARG A 58 -8.47 11.73 3.72
N VAL A 59 -7.25 11.85 4.24
CA VAL A 59 -6.03 11.34 3.60
C VAL A 59 -5.29 10.46 4.58
N ILE A 60 -4.76 9.35 4.11
CA ILE A 60 -3.86 8.48 4.86
C ILE A 60 -2.44 8.94 4.52
N LYS A 61 -1.70 9.37 5.53
CA LYS A 61 -0.26 9.61 5.43
C LYS A 61 0.45 8.35 5.92
N LEU A 62 1.04 7.62 4.98
CA LEU A 62 1.72 6.35 5.25
C LEU A 62 3.23 6.61 5.32
N HIS A 63 3.85 6.24 6.43
CA HIS A 63 5.29 6.34 6.66
C HIS A 63 5.98 5.07 6.22
N VAL A 64 6.88 5.20 5.25
CA VAL A 64 7.58 4.06 4.64
C VAL A 64 8.70 3.60 5.57
N LYS A 65 8.83 2.29 5.77
CA LYS A 65 9.98 1.68 6.45
C LYS A 65 10.99 1.21 5.40
N TYR A 66 12.26 1.56 5.60
CA TYR A 66 13.36 1.08 4.75
C TYR A 66 14.13 -0.02 5.50
N ASN A 67 14.45 -1.13 4.83
CA ASN A 67 15.45 -2.10 5.27
C ASN A 67 16.86 -1.56 4.91
N ASP A 68 17.90 -1.96 5.65
CA ASP A 68 19.32 -1.66 5.41
C ASP A 68 19.79 -1.85 3.95
N LYS A 69 19.17 -2.74 3.17
CA LYS A 69 19.47 -2.90 1.73
C LYS A 69 18.72 -1.92 0.81
N LYS A 70 17.91 -1.01 1.34
CA LYS A 70 16.91 -0.20 0.60
C LYS A 70 15.97 -1.05 -0.28
N GLN A 71 15.88 -2.34 0.02
CA GLN A 71 15.00 -3.29 -0.64
C GLN A 71 13.67 -3.31 0.12
N LEU A 72 12.58 -3.46 -0.63
CA LEU A 72 11.25 -3.59 -0.08
C LEU A 72 11.21 -4.79 0.88
N VAL A 73 10.66 -4.61 2.09
CA VAL A 73 10.08 -5.76 2.82
C VAL A 73 8.86 -6.28 2.02
N LEU A 74 8.19 -5.41 1.25
CA LEU A 74 7.12 -5.71 0.28
C LEU A 74 7.66 -6.14 -1.10
N SER A 75 8.42 -7.23 -1.20
CA SER A 75 8.76 -7.80 -2.51
C SER A 75 7.50 -8.44 -3.14
N GLY A 76 6.93 -7.83 -4.18
CA GLY A 76 5.87 -8.46 -4.99
C GLY A 76 4.43 -8.12 -4.59
N LEU A 77 4.06 -6.84 -4.53
CA LEU A 77 2.65 -6.42 -4.51
C LEU A 77 2.01 -6.67 -5.89
N GLU A 78 1.59 -7.92 -6.15
CA GLU A 78 0.82 -8.26 -7.34
C GLU A 78 -0.68 -8.30 -7.02
N ARG A 79 -1.46 -7.50 -7.74
CA ARG A 79 -2.93 -7.57 -7.67
C ARG A 79 -3.40 -8.76 -8.52
N VAL A 80 -3.77 -9.84 -7.85
CA VAL A 80 -4.30 -11.06 -8.51
C VAL A 80 -5.75 -10.89 -8.99
N SER A 81 -6.55 -9.99 -8.41
CA SER A 81 -7.98 -9.82 -8.76
C SER A 81 -8.25 -8.69 -9.77
N LYS A 82 -8.33 -9.00 -11.07
CA LYS A 82 -8.67 -8.02 -12.12
C LYS A 82 -10.19 -8.04 -12.42
N PRO A 83 -10.83 -6.89 -12.75
CA PRO A 83 -12.25 -6.85 -13.10
C PRO A 83 -12.46 -7.61 -14.40
N GLY A 84 -12.96 -8.85 -14.30
CA GLY A 84 -13.11 -9.78 -15.42
C GLY A 84 -12.92 -11.25 -15.03
N LEU A 85 -12.25 -11.54 -13.90
CA LEU A 85 -12.08 -12.90 -13.38
C LEU A 85 -12.45 -12.93 -11.90
N ARG A 86 -13.62 -13.53 -11.57
CA ARG A 86 -14.02 -13.75 -10.17
C ARG A 86 -13.20 -14.92 -9.61
N ILE A 87 -12.05 -14.61 -9.03
CA ILE A 87 -11.35 -15.54 -8.14
C ILE A 87 -11.89 -15.24 -6.74
N THR A 88 -12.75 -16.12 -6.24
CA THR A 88 -13.11 -16.17 -4.82
C THR A 88 -11.90 -16.71 -4.06
N SER A 89 -11.34 -15.87 -3.17
CA SER A 89 -10.40 -16.21 -2.10
C SER A 89 -8.89 -16.00 -2.35
N PHE A 90 -8.27 -15.50 -1.28
CA PHE A 90 -6.85 -15.34 -0.92
C PHE A 90 -5.98 -14.32 -1.70
N LEU A 91 -5.68 -13.20 -1.01
CA LEU A 91 -4.48 -12.41 -1.25
C LEU A 91 -3.27 -13.27 -0.82
N TYR A 92 -2.51 -13.80 -1.78
CA TYR A 92 -1.19 -14.35 -1.47
C TYR A 92 -0.19 -13.20 -1.37
N PHE A 93 0.21 -12.84 -0.15
CA PHE A 93 1.45 -12.12 0.07
C PHE A 93 2.59 -13.13 -0.10
N SER A 94 3.35 -13.04 -1.19
CA SER A 94 4.57 -13.84 -1.34
C SER A 94 5.67 -13.22 -0.48
N PHE A 95 5.83 -13.72 0.73
CA PHE A 95 6.90 -13.35 1.64
C PHE A 95 8.19 -14.04 1.18
N SER A 96 9.12 -13.32 0.57
CA SER A 96 10.53 -13.74 0.63
C SER A 96 11.04 -13.37 2.02
N ARG A 97 10.98 -14.33 2.95
CA ARG A 97 11.80 -14.29 4.16
C ARG A 97 13.23 -14.63 3.76
N ASP A 98 13.89 -13.70 3.10
CA ASP A 98 15.32 -13.80 2.86
C ASP A 98 16.02 -12.62 3.54
N ILE A 99 16.60 -12.98 4.69
CA ILE A 99 17.62 -12.29 5.51
C ILE A 99 17.06 -11.35 6.59
#